data_AF-A0A1Q7UCH2-F1
#
_entry.id   AF-A0A1Q7UCH2-F1
#
_cell.length_a   1.000
_cell.length_b   1.000
_cell.length_c   1.000
_cell.angle_alpha   90.00
_cell.angle_beta   90.00
_cell.angle_gamma   90.00
#
_symmetry.space_group_name_H-M   'P 1'
#
loop_
_entity.id
_entity.type
_entity.pdbx_description
1 polymer ?
#
loop_
_entity_poly.entity_id
_entity_poly.type
_entity_poly.pdbx_seq_one_letter_code
_entity_poly.pdbx_strand_id
1 'polypeptide(L)' 'MESLVVECLRCGSHRQVEHAPLRKVNPECARCGYVGWASVEDLTERDRRALRARPLERRRLRLA' A
#
# COMPACT_ATOMS: atom_id res chain seq x y z
N MET A 1 3.71 -14.08 -15.34
CA MET A 1 3.26 -12.69 -15.14
C MET A 1 2.68 -12.64 -13.74
N GLU A 2 3.47 -12.18 -12.77
CA GLU A 2 3.07 -12.17 -11.37
C GLU A 2 2.31 -10.87 -11.08
N SER A 3 1.06 -11.00 -10.68
CA SER A 3 0.22 -9.88 -10.22
C SER A 3 0.47 -9.67 -8.73
N LEU A 4 1.10 -8.56 -8.36
CA LEU A 4 1.33 -8.22 -6.96
C LEU A 4 0.09 -7.52 -6.39
N VAL A 5 -0.44 -7.99 -5.27
CA VAL A 5 -1.52 -7.30 -4.56
C VAL A 5 -0.93 -6.37 -3.51
N VAL A 6 -1.24 -5.08 -3.58
CA VAL A 6 -0.77 -4.08 -2.62
C VAL A 6 -1.94 -3.43 -1.88
N GLU A 7 -1.73 -3.07 -0.61
CA GLU A 7 -2.69 -2.41 0.27
C GLU A 7 -2.25 -0.97 0.59
N CYS A 8 -3.21 -0.05 0.57
CA CYS A 8 -2.99 1.34 0.96
C CYS A 8 -2.86 1.45 2.47
N LEU A 9 -1.74 1.99 2.95
CA LEU A 9 -1.46 2.09 4.39
C LEU A 9 -2.34 3.14 5.11
N ARG A 10 -3.10 3.96 4.36
CA ARG A 10 -4.03 4.95 4.90
C ARG A 10 -5.42 4.37 5.15
N CYS A 11 -6.04 3.82 4.12
CA CYS A 11 -7.45 3.40 4.17
C CYS A 11 -7.65 1.87 4.07
N GLY A 12 -6.59 1.09 3.86
CA GLY A 12 -6.67 -0.35 3.67
C GLY A 12 -7.24 -0.79 2.32
N SER A 13 -7.30 0.11 1.32
CA SER A 13 -7.76 -0.24 -0.03
C SER A 13 -6.73 -1.13 -0.71
N HIS A 14 -7.18 -2.21 -1.35
CA HIS A 14 -6.32 -3.08 -2.15
C HIS A 14 -6.27 -2.64 -3.61
N ARG A 15 -5.14 -2.90 -4.28
CA ARG A 15 -5.06 -2.85 -5.74
C ARG A 15 -4.13 -3.95 -6.24
N GLN A 16 -4.40 -4.45 -7.44
CA GLN A 16 -3.48 -5.31 -8.17
C GLN A 16 -2.53 -4.45 -8.99
N VAL A 17 -1.25 -4.78 -8.93
CA VAL A 17 -0.19 -4.15 -9.72
C VAL A 17 0.38 -5.22 -10.63
N GLU A 18 0.15 -5.05 -11.93
CA GLU A 18 0.85 -5.84 -12.94
C GLU A 18 2.26 -5.25 -13.10
N HIS A 19 3.29 -6.09 -13.05
CA HIS A 19 4.69 -5.72 -13.34
C HIS A 19 4.90 -5.43 -14.85
N ALA A 20 3.98 -4.71 -15.50
CA ALA A 20 4.13 -4.34 -16.90
C ALA A 20 5.06 -3.10 -17.01
N PRO A 21 6.14 -3.16 -17.80
CA PRO A 21 7.25 -2.21 -17.73
C PRO A 21 6.95 -0.75 -18.17
N LEU A 22 5.72 -0.41 -18.59
CA LEU A 22 5.47 0.86 -19.33
C LEU A 22 4.18 1.61 -19.00
N ARG A 23 3.28 1.10 -18.16
CA ARG A 23 2.06 1.86 -17.82
C ARG A 23 2.33 2.78 -16.62
N LYS A 24 2.06 4.08 -16.82
CA LYS A 24 1.96 5.09 -15.76
C LYS A 24 0.88 4.68 -14.76
N VAL A 25 1.21 3.82 -13.80
CA VAL A 25 0.31 3.47 -12.71
C VAL A 25 0.22 4.71 -11.83
N ASN A 26 -0.99 5.25 -11.65
CA ASN A 26 -1.21 6.36 -10.73
C ASN A 26 -0.66 5.96 -9.35
N PRO A 27 0.33 6.69 -8.79
CA PRO A 27 0.91 6.34 -7.49
C PRO A 27 -0.08 6.51 -6.34
N GLU A 28 -1.16 7.28 -6.53
CA GLU A 28 -2.12 7.61 -5.49
C GLU A 28 -3.21 6.54 -5.32
N CYS A 29 -3.70 6.41 -4.09
CA CYS A 29 -4.89 5.64 -3.76
C CYS A 29 -6.14 6.36 -4.25
N ALA A 30 -6.86 5.74 -5.19
CA ALA A 30 -8.12 6.26 -5.73
C ALA A 30 -9.18 6.55 -4.65
N ARG A 31 -9.09 5.90 -3.47
CA ARG A 31 -10.03 6.10 -2.36
C ARG A 31 -9.69 7.28 -1.46
N CYS A 32 -8.41 7.63 -1.31
CA CYS A 32 -8.00 8.60 -0.27
C CYS A 32 -6.82 9.52 -0.63
N GLY A 33 -6.31 9.44 -1.86
CA GLY A 33 -5.19 10.23 -2.37
C GLY A 33 -3.82 9.87 -1.80
N TYR A 34 -3.72 8.87 -0.92
CA TYR A 34 -2.44 8.51 -0.29
C TYR A 34 -1.54 7.69 -1.22
N VAL A 35 -0.24 7.98 -1.23
CA VAL A 35 0.76 7.33 -2.09
C VAL A 35 1.49 6.15 -1.44
N GLY A 36 1.30 5.91 -0.14
CA GLY A 36 1.96 4.81 0.56
C GLY A 36 1.22 3.49 0.40
N TRP A 37 1.87 2.54 -0.27
CA TRP A 37 1.40 1.17 -0.49
C TRP A 37 2.43 0.17 0.06
N ALA A 38 1.95 -1.00 0.48
CA ALA A 38 2.80 -2.15 0.80
C ALA A 38 2.17 -3.42 0.25
N SER A 39 2.97 -4.45 -0.05
CA SER A 39 2.45 -5.76 -0.45
C SER A 39 1.54 -6.31 0.65
N VAL A 40 0.42 -6.94 0.27
CA VAL A 40 -0.41 -7.65 1.25
C VAL A 40 0.33 -8.81 1.89
N GLU A 41 1.31 -9.38 1.19
CA GLU A 41 2.14 -10.49 1.66
C GLU A 41 3.15 -10.02 2.73
N ASP A 42 3.62 -8.78 2.62
CA ASP A 42 4.52 -8.15 3.60
C ASP A 42 3.77 -7.55 4.80
N LEU A 43 2.44 -7.45 4.74
CA LEU A 43 1.60 -6.86 5.78
C LEU A 43 1.03 -7.92 6.72
N THR A 44 1.52 -7.94 7.96
CA THR A 44 0.90 -8.70 9.04
C THR A 44 -0.32 -7.97 9.61
N GLU A 45 -1.22 -8.68 10.29
CA GLU A 45 -2.31 -8.06 11.05
C GLU A 45 -1.80 -7.04 12.09
N ARG A 46 -0.61 -7.26 12.62
CA ARG A 46 0.07 -6.34 13.52
C ARG A 46 0.43 -5.03 12.81
N ASP A 47 0.95 -5.10 11.58
CA ASP A 47 1.28 -3.92 10.78
C ASP A 47 0.04 -3.14 10.38
N ARG A 48 -1.03 -3.85 9.97
CA ARG A 48 -2.33 -3.23 9.69
C ARG A 48 -2.85 -2.45 10.90
N ARG A 49 -2.77 -3.04 12.10
CA ARG A 49 -3.17 -2.39 13.35
C ARG A 49 -2.30 -1.17 13.67
N ALA A 50 -0.98 -1.30 13.56
CA ALA A 50 -0.04 -0.23 13.85
C ALA A 50 -0.22 0.97 12.90
N LEU A 51 -0.47 0.72 11.61
CA LEU A 51 -0.74 1.76 10.63
C LEU A 51 -2.06 2.48 10.94
N ARG A 52 -3.15 1.74 11.18
CA ARG A 52 -4.46 2.33 11.50
C ARG A 52 -4.44 3.17 12.78
N ALA A 53 -3.65 2.76 13.77
CA ALA A 53 -3.50 3.48 15.04
C ALA A 53 -2.63 4.75 14.94
N ARG A 54 -1.83 4.92 13.87
CA ARG A 54 -0.91 6.05 13.72
C ARG A 54 -1.52 7.22 12.95
N PRO A 55 -1.18 8.48 13.28
CA PRO A 55 -1.43 9.64 12.42
C PRO A 55 -0.73 9.46 11.07
N LEU A 56 -1.33 10.00 9.99
CA LEU A 56 -0.91 9.77 8.60
C LEU A 56 0.56 10.08 8.34
N GLU A 57 1.06 11.14 8.97
CA GLU A 57 2.46 11.59 8.92
C GLU A 57 3.47 10.50 9.34
N ARG A 58 3.03 9.57 10.21
CA ARG A 58 3.87 8.50 10.79
C ARG A 58 3.59 7.12 10.19
N ARG A 59 2.79 7.02 9.13
CA ARG A 59 2.45 5.76 8.42
C ARG A 59 3.41 5.43 7.27
N ARG A 60 4.70 5.71 7.45
CA ARG A 60 5.76 5.18 6.57
C ARG A 60 6.30 3.90 7.21
N LEU A 61 5.99 2.76 6.60
CA LEU A 61 6.74 1.54 6.83
C LEU A 61 8.10 1.74 6.16
N ARG A 62 9.17 1.87 6.95
CA ARG A 62 10.50 1.60 6.43
C ARG A 62 10.62 0.08 6.44
N LEU A 63 10.51 -0.52 5.26
CA LEU A 63 10.98 -1.89 5.06
C LEU A 63 12.51 -1.81 5.22
N ALA A 64 13.04 -2.45 6.24
CA ALA A 64 14.47 -2.53 6.53
C ALA A 64 15.08 -3.72 5.80
#